data_AF-A0A381V4A8-F1
#
_entry.id   AF-A0A381V4A8-F1
#
_cell.length_a   1.000
_cell.length_b   1.000
_cell.length_c   1.000
_cell.angle_alpha   90.00
_cell.angle_beta   90.00
_cell.angle_gamma   90.00
#
_symmetry.space_group_name_H-M   'P 1'
#
loop_
_entity.id
_entity.type
_entity.pdbx_description
1 polymer ?
#
loop_
_entity_poly.entity_id
_entity_poly.type
_entity_poly.pdbx_seq_one_letter_code
_entity_poly.pdbx_strand_id
1 'polypeptide(L)' 'VQVRLDQERCQGHGRCYVLAPVVFEPDDDGRGLVVAVTVPPGLAESARLGADNCPEDAISLTGD' A
#
# COMPACT_ATOMS: atom_id res chain seq x y z
N VAL A 1 -7.40 -3.72 -10.34
CA VAL A 1 -7.06 -3.27 -8.97
C VAL A 1 -6.51 -1.85 -8.94
N GLN A 2 -7.20 -0.95 -8.24
CA GLN A 2 -6.73 0.37 -7.83
C GLN A 2 -6.35 0.33 -6.34
N VAL A 3 -5.31 1.06 -5.95
CA VAL A 3 -4.84 1.17 -4.56
C VAL A 3 -5.02 2.59 -4.06
N ARG A 4 -5.51 2.74 -2.83
CA ARG A 4 -5.52 3.99 -2.08
C ARG A 4 -4.87 3.78 -0.72
N LEU A 5 -4.08 4.74 -0.27
CA LEU A 5 -3.54 4.80 1.09
C LEU A 5 -4.02 6.08 1.76
N ASP A 6 -4.67 5.93 2.91
CA ASP A 6 -5.18 7.02 3.75
C ASP A 6 -4.05 7.55 4.65
N GLN A 7 -3.58 8.76 4.33
CA GLN A 7 -2.48 9.41 5.03
C GLN A 7 -2.85 9.89 6.45
N GLU A 8 -4.14 10.10 6.74
CA GLU A 8 -4.58 10.48 8.08
C GLU A 8 -4.53 9.28 9.03
N ARG A 9 -4.74 8.07 8.51
CA ARG A 9 -4.67 6.81 9.25
C ARG A 9 -3.26 6.21 9.29
N CYS A 10 -2.39 6.55 8.34
CA CYS A 10 -1.06 5.98 8.26
C CYS A 10 -0.17 6.45 9.44
N GLN A 11 0.27 5.50 10.26
CA GLN A 11 1.19 5.74 11.39
C GLN A 11 2.64 5.29 11.11
N GLY A 12 3.02 5.02 9.86
CA GLY A 12 4.42 4.76 9.50
C GLY A 12 4.98 3.39 9.95
N HIS A 13 4.14 2.36 10.08
CA HIS A 13 4.58 1.00 10.48
C HIS A 13 5.49 0.30 9.46
N GLY A 14 5.50 0.76 8.21
CA GLY A 14 6.36 0.26 7.14
C GLY A 14 6.10 -1.14 6.60
N ARG A 15 5.06 -1.83 7.09
CA ARG A 15 4.74 -3.19 6.62
C ARG A 15 4.43 -3.26 5.12
N CYS A 16 3.75 -2.24 4.58
CA CYS A 16 3.37 -2.21 3.17
C CYS A 16 4.57 -2.17 2.22
N TYR A 17 5.50 -1.23 2.41
CA TYR A 17 6.68 -1.11 1.54
C TYR A 17 7.79 -2.13 1.84
N VAL A 18 7.77 -2.78 3.02
CA VAL A 18 8.65 -3.93 3.29
C VAL A 18 8.17 -5.20 2.56
N LEU A 19 6.86 -5.46 2.55
CA LEU A 19 6.29 -6.69 1.98
C LEU A 19 5.96 -6.56 0.49
N ALA A 20 5.65 -5.35 0.02
CA ALA A 20 5.26 -5.07 -1.34
C ALA A 20 5.95 -3.79 -1.88
N PRO A 21 7.29 -3.76 -1.94
CA PRO A 21 8.08 -2.60 -2.37
C PRO A 21 7.83 -2.16 -3.83
N VAL A 22 7.21 -3.04 -4.63
CA VAL A 22 6.82 -2.73 -6.02
C VAL A 22 5.52 -1.95 -6.13
N VAL A 23 4.75 -1.84 -5.04
CA VAL A 23 3.46 -1.13 -4.97
C VAL A 23 3.51 0.06 -4.02
N PHE A 24 4.30 -0.05 -2.95
CA PHE A 24 4.40 0.97 -1.91
C PHE A 24 5.85 1.38 -1.66
N GLU A 25 6.04 2.63 -1.27
CA GLU A 25 7.32 3.19 -0.84
C GLU A 25 7.14 4.05 0.43
N PRO A 26 8.19 4.29 1.24
CA PRO A 26 8.13 5.28 2.30
C PRO A 26 8.24 6.72 1.76
N ASP A 27 7.57 7.66 2.40
CA ASP A 27 7.91 9.09 2.32
C ASP A 27 9.05 9.46 3.29
N ASP A 28 9.40 10.75 3.32
CA ASP A 28 10.48 11.28 4.17
C ASP A 28 10.21 11.11 5.68
N ASP A 29 8.95 10.96 6.09
CA ASP A 29 8.53 10.74 7.48
C ASP A 29 8.31 9.25 7.79
N GLY A 30 8.57 8.35 6.84
CA GLY A 30 8.38 6.90 6.96
C GLY A 30 6.93 6.43 6.82
N ARG A 31 6.02 7.29 6.35
CA ARG A 31 4.65 6.90 6.02
C ARG A 31 4.61 6.26 4.64
N GLY A 32 3.59 5.44 4.40
CA GLY A 32 3.47 4.75 3.12
C GLY A 32 2.95 5.66 2.01
N LEU A 33 3.48 5.52 0.81
CA LEU A 33 2.98 6.08 -0.44
C LEU A 33 2.62 4.94 -1.41
N VAL A 34 1.76 5.24 -2.38
CA VAL A 34 1.40 4.32 -3.47
C VAL A 34 2.18 4.72 -4.72
N VAL A 35 3.03 3.83 -5.22
CA VAL A 35 3.91 4.09 -6.39
C VAL A 35 3.07 4.30 -7.66
N ALA A 36 2.00 3.52 -7.84
CA ALA A 36 1.05 3.66 -8.93
C ALA A 36 -0.36 3.35 -8.46
N VAL A 37 -1.27 4.31 -8.67
CA VAL A 37 -2.69 4.18 -8.26
C VAL A 37 -3.34 2.98 -8.93
N THR A 38 -3.01 2.72 -10.20
CA THR A 38 -3.44 1.52 -10.94
C THR A 38 -2.36 0.45 -10.88
N VAL A 39 -2.69 -0.71 -10.30
CA VAL A 39 -1.76 -1.83 -10.14
C VAL A 39 -1.80 -2.72 -11.39
N PRO A 40 -0.64 -3.01 -12.02
CA PRO A 40 -0.56 -3.98 -13.10
C PRO A 40 -1.14 -5.34 -12.70
N PRO A 41 -1.77 -6.10 -13.63
CA PRO A 41 -2.42 -7.38 -13.30
C PRO A 41 -1.53 -8.39 -12.54
N GLY A 42 -0.23 -8.42 -12.82
CA GLY A 42 0.74 -9.30 -12.14
C GLY A 42 1.13 -8.88 -10.72
N LEU A 43 0.71 -7.70 -10.25
CA LEU A 43 1.07 -7.15 -8.94
C LEU A 43 -0.12 -7.06 -7.97
N ALA A 44 -1.29 -7.55 -8.37
CA ALA A 44 -2.50 -7.49 -7.56
C ALA A 44 -2.36 -8.23 -6.22
N GLU A 45 -1.62 -9.34 -6.20
CA GLU A 45 -1.32 -10.08 -4.96
C GLU A 45 -0.36 -9.32 -4.04
N SER A 46 0.69 -8.68 -4.59
CA SER A 46 1.57 -7.80 -3.81
C SER A 46 0.81 -6.62 -3.19
N ALA A 47 -0.12 -6.01 -3.94
CA ALA A 47 -0.97 -4.95 -3.42
C ALA A 47 -1.85 -5.43 -2.26
N ARG A 48 -2.46 -6.62 -2.39
CA ARG A 48 -3.21 -7.29 -1.31
C ARG A 48 -2.35 -7.58 -0.10
N LEU A 49 -1.15 -8.14 -0.30
CA LEU A 49 -0.22 -8.43 0.78
C LEU A 49 0.14 -7.16 1.57
N GLY A 50 0.39 -6.04 0.90
CA GLY A 50 0.67 -4.77 1.59
C GLY A 50 -0.55 -4.25 2.36
N ALA A 51 -1.76 -4.36 1.78
CA ALA A 51 -2.99 -3.91 2.40
C ALA A 51 -3.37 -4.73 3.65
N ASP A 52 -3.38 -6.05 3.53
CA ASP A 52 -3.75 -7.00 4.61
C ASP A 52 -2.80 -6.94 5.80
N ASN A 53 -1.62 -6.34 5.61
CA ASN A 53 -0.60 -6.18 6.62
C ASN A 53 -0.48 -4.74 7.14
N CYS A 54 -1.42 -3.84 6.82
CA CYS A 54 -1.48 -2.54 7.46
C CYS A 54 -2.17 -2.66 8.84
N PRO A 55 -1.49 -2.35 9.97
CA PRO A 55 -2.14 -2.43 11.29
C PRO A 55 -3.29 -1.43 11.49
N GLU A 56 -3.28 -0.35 10.70
CA GLU A 56 -4.22 0.77 10.82
C GLU A 56 -5.40 0.66 9.83
N ASP A 57 -5.46 -0.41 9.02
CA ASP A 57 -6.38 -0.57 7.90
C ASP A 57 -6.40 0.66 6.97
N ALA A 58 -5.23 1.29 6.77
CA ALA A 58 -5.08 2.53 6.01
C ALA A 58 -5.04 2.32 4.49
N ILE A 59 -5.02 1.08 4.01
CA ILE A 59 -4.88 0.76 2.58
C ILE A 59 -6.17 0.11 2.09
N SER A 60 -6.70 0.58 0.96
CA SER A 60 -7.91 0.03 0.32
C SER A 60 -7.64 -0.33 -1.13
N LEU A 61 -8.27 -1.42 -1.58
CA LEU A 61 -8.18 -1.95 -2.94
C LEU A 61 -9.56 -1.96 -3.58
N THR A 62 -9.67 -1.52 -4.83
CA THR A 62 -10.93 -1.57 -5.59
C THR A 62 -10.74 -2.10 -7.01
N GLY A 63 -11.79 -2.74 -7.54
CA GLY A 63 -11.82 -3.32 -8.89
C GLY A 63 -11.17 -4.69 -8.99
N ASP A 64 -11.88 -5.62 -9.61
CA ASP A 64 -11.44 -6.99 -9.92
C ASP A 64 -10.45 -7.01 -11.10
#